data_AF-A0AAU7D7T7-F1
#
_entry.id   AF-A0AAU7D7T7-F1
#
_cell.length_a   1.000
_cell.length_b   1.000
_cell.length_c   1.000
_cell.angle_alpha   90.00
_cell.angle_beta   90.00
_cell.angle_gamma   90.00
#
_symmetry.space_group_name_H-M   'P 1'
#
loop_
_entity.id
_entity.type
_entity.pdbx_description
1 polymer ?
#
loop_
_entity_poly.entity_id
_entity_poly.type
_entity_poly.pdbx_seq_one_letter_code
_entity_poly.pdbx_strand_id
1 'polypeptide(L)'
;MLEAIELNEHEAALAAQVKEANRRSLKDHDYERTIQAGRASRSLMELLLQRDAIPEVRLRYIVDPQYNGGNRKSSRHELFRRNAHSDEEMYEHPHFWKYLLFFILGAKLPENVKTRFAELAADTMRDHGSLDKLARQLSRSLPEDNATKAEEFFKLAMDCDCTLTEGMNVRRAVMSAR
;
A
#
# COMPACT_ATOMS: atom_id res chain seq x y z
N MET A 1 -0.02 -10.08 -11.78
CA MET A 1 0.29 -9.29 -10.58
C MET A 1 1.11 -8.09 -11.02
N LEU A 2 0.76 -6.88 -10.59
CA LEU A 2 1.52 -5.67 -10.87
C LEU A 2 2.90 -5.73 -10.21
N GLU A 3 3.92 -5.41 -10.97
CA GLU A 3 5.30 -5.38 -10.48
C GLU A 3 5.63 -4.07 -9.74
N ALA A 4 6.85 -3.97 -9.25
CA ALA A 4 7.37 -2.72 -8.72
C ALA A 4 7.58 -1.72 -9.86
N ILE A 5 7.32 -0.43 -9.60
CA ILE A 5 7.62 0.65 -10.53
C ILE A 5 9.14 0.78 -10.64
N GLU A 6 9.67 0.81 -11.86
CA GLU A 6 11.06 1.15 -12.10
C GLU A 6 11.31 2.63 -11.78
N LEU A 7 12.29 2.90 -10.91
CA LEU A 7 12.68 4.25 -10.53
C LEU A 7 13.96 4.64 -11.27
N ASN A 8 14.00 5.85 -11.82
CA ASN A 8 15.27 6.41 -12.30
C ASN A 8 16.20 6.77 -11.13
N GLU A 9 17.45 7.14 -11.42
CA GLU A 9 18.46 7.44 -10.40
C GLU A 9 18.00 8.51 -9.39
N HIS A 10 17.37 9.58 -9.89
CA HIS A 10 16.87 10.67 -9.04
C HIS A 10 15.68 10.22 -8.17
N GLU A 11 14.72 9.52 -8.75
CA GLU A 11 13.58 8.97 -8.02
C GLU A 11 14.02 7.96 -6.94
N ALA A 12 14.99 7.11 -7.26
CA ALA A 12 15.57 6.14 -6.33
C ALA A 12 16.28 6.84 -5.15
N ALA A 13 17.00 7.94 -5.41
CA ALA A 13 17.64 8.74 -4.37
C ALA A 13 16.59 9.35 -3.40
N LEU A 14 15.50 9.92 -3.93
CA LEU A 14 14.40 10.44 -3.13
C LEU A 14 13.72 9.33 -2.31
N ALA A 15 13.48 8.17 -2.91
CA ALA A 15 12.88 7.02 -2.23
C ALA A 15 13.76 6.53 -1.06
N ALA A 16 15.08 6.49 -1.26
CA ALA A 16 16.04 6.13 -0.22
C ALA A 16 16.04 7.14 0.94
N GLN A 17 15.98 8.44 0.64
CA GLN A 17 15.88 9.49 1.65
C GLN A 17 14.61 9.36 2.50
N VAL A 18 13.45 9.15 1.87
CA VAL A 18 12.18 8.92 2.56
C VAL A 18 12.26 7.67 3.44
N LYS A 19 12.81 6.56 2.92
CA LYS A 19 12.93 5.30 3.66
C LYS A 19 13.83 5.45 4.89
N GLU A 20 14.97 6.11 4.75
CA GLU A 20 15.92 6.26 5.85
C GLU A 20 15.40 7.18 6.96
N ALA A 21 14.72 8.27 6.60
CA ALA A 21 14.09 9.14 7.58
C ALA A 21 13.01 8.41 8.40
N ASN A 22 12.20 7.57 7.75
CA ASN A 22 11.17 6.78 8.43
C ASN A 22 11.75 5.64 9.29
N ARG A 23 12.91 5.09 8.92
CA ARG A 23 13.59 4.07 9.73
C ARG A 23 14.10 4.65 11.06
N ARG A 24 14.43 5.94 11.09
CA ARG A 24 15.08 6.61 12.23
C ARG A 24 14.17 7.56 13.04
N SER A 25 12.95 7.87 12.61
CA SER A 25 12.03 8.77 13.36
C SER A 25 10.65 8.11 13.50
N LEU A 26 10.11 7.92 14.72
CA LEU A 26 9.39 8.93 15.53
C LEU A 26 9.94 9.12 16.97
N LYS A 27 11.08 8.50 17.33
CA LYS A 27 11.57 8.46 18.72
C LYS A 27 12.46 9.64 19.12
N ASP A 28 13.14 10.27 18.16
CA ASP A 28 14.19 11.27 18.45
C ASP A 28 13.71 12.73 18.31
N HIS A 29 12.41 12.97 18.04
CA HIS A 29 11.84 14.31 17.82
C HIS A 29 12.64 15.19 16.82
N ASP A 30 13.32 14.56 15.85
CA ASP A 30 14.08 15.25 14.80
C ASP A 30 13.12 15.84 13.74
N TYR A 31 12.69 17.07 14.03
CA TYR A 31 11.72 17.80 13.22
C TYR A 31 12.27 18.18 11.85
N GLU A 32 13.56 18.56 11.76
CA GLU A 32 14.19 18.94 10.49
C GLU A 32 14.25 17.74 9.53
N ARG A 33 14.67 16.57 10.01
CA ARG A 33 14.66 15.36 9.20
C ARG A 33 13.26 15.00 8.73
N THR A 34 12.26 15.19 9.59
CA THR A 34 10.85 14.91 9.26
C THR A 34 10.37 15.83 8.13
N ILE A 35 10.69 17.12 8.17
CA ILE A 35 10.40 18.08 7.10
C ILE A 35 11.11 17.68 5.79
N GLN A 36 12.41 17.36 5.86
CA GLN A 36 13.18 16.96 4.68
C GLN A 36 12.61 15.70 4.03
N ALA A 37 12.19 14.73 4.83
CA ALA A 37 11.54 13.51 4.35
C ALA A 37 10.18 13.80 3.70
N GLY A 38 9.40 14.71 4.27
CA GLY A 38 8.15 15.18 3.69
C GLY A 38 8.37 15.80 2.31
N ARG A 39 9.33 16.73 2.19
CA ARG A 39 9.69 17.35 0.90
C ARG A 39 10.15 16.32 -0.12
N ALA A 40 10.98 15.36 0.28
CA ALA A 40 11.42 14.28 -0.61
C ALA A 40 10.25 13.38 -1.06
N SER A 41 9.32 13.09 -0.15
CA SER A 41 8.09 12.32 -0.44
C SER A 41 7.21 13.03 -1.47
N ARG A 42 7.02 14.35 -1.31
CA ARG A 42 6.31 15.17 -2.30
C ARG A 42 7.00 15.18 -3.65
N SER A 43 8.29 15.49 -3.70
CA SER A 43 9.02 15.55 -4.97
C SER A 43 9.01 14.20 -5.70
N LEU A 44 9.11 13.08 -4.97
CA LEU A 44 8.98 11.76 -5.58
C LEU A 44 7.57 11.53 -6.12
N MET A 45 6.53 11.89 -5.36
CA MET A 45 5.14 11.77 -5.82
C MET A 45 4.88 12.59 -7.09
N GLU A 46 5.35 13.83 -7.14
CA GLU A 46 5.22 14.71 -8.31
C GLU A 46 5.89 14.12 -9.56
N LEU A 47 7.11 13.60 -9.43
CA LEU A 47 7.82 12.93 -10.54
C LEU A 47 7.09 11.70 -11.05
N LEU A 48 6.59 10.86 -10.13
CA LEU A 48 5.84 9.66 -10.49
C LEU A 48 4.51 9.99 -11.19
N LEU A 49 3.81 11.02 -10.72
CA LEU A 49 2.57 11.49 -11.35
C LEU A 49 2.83 12.11 -12.73
N GLN A 50 3.89 12.90 -12.88
CA GLN A 50 4.21 13.60 -14.14
C GLN A 50 4.41 12.63 -15.31
N ARG A 51 4.92 11.42 -15.04
CA ARG A 51 5.14 10.38 -16.05
C ARG A 51 4.11 9.25 -16.03
N ASP A 52 3.01 9.41 -15.30
CA ASP A 52 1.95 8.40 -15.14
C ASP A 52 2.49 7.02 -14.70
N ALA A 53 3.46 7.03 -13.78
CA ALA A 53 4.14 5.81 -13.34
C ALA A 53 3.28 4.93 -12.45
N ILE A 54 2.33 5.52 -11.72
CA ILE A 54 1.58 4.84 -10.65
C ILE A 54 0.38 4.13 -11.27
N PRO A 55 0.28 2.79 -11.14
CA PRO A 55 -0.89 2.07 -11.64
C PRO A 55 -2.19 2.61 -11.03
N GLU A 56 -3.21 2.76 -11.85
CA GLU A 56 -4.50 3.34 -11.44
C GLU A 56 -5.11 2.60 -10.24
N VAL A 57 -5.01 1.26 -10.21
CA VAL A 57 -5.52 0.45 -9.10
C VAL A 57 -4.86 0.79 -7.76
N ARG A 58 -3.57 1.17 -7.78
CA ARG A 58 -2.84 1.61 -6.59
C ARG A 58 -3.26 3.01 -6.17
N LEU A 59 -3.55 3.91 -7.11
CA LEU A 59 -4.16 5.22 -6.81
C LEU A 59 -5.55 5.06 -6.19
N ARG A 60 -6.40 4.17 -6.70
CA ARG A 60 -7.73 3.90 -6.12
C ARG A 60 -7.67 3.53 -4.64
N TYR A 61 -6.62 2.85 -4.19
CA TYR A 61 -6.42 2.55 -2.77
C TYR A 61 -6.43 3.79 -1.85
N ILE A 62 -6.00 4.96 -2.34
CA ILE A 62 -6.00 6.20 -1.55
C ILE A 62 -7.27 7.03 -1.77
N VAL A 63 -7.73 7.14 -3.02
CA VAL A 63 -8.81 8.07 -3.40
C VAL A 63 -10.21 7.48 -3.23
N ASP A 64 -10.36 6.16 -3.31
CA ASP A 64 -11.67 5.51 -3.27
C ASP A 64 -12.08 5.19 -1.81
N PRO A 65 -13.20 5.75 -1.31
CA PRO A 65 -13.73 5.42 0.01
C PRO A 65 -14.01 3.92 0.19
N GLN A 66 -14.41 3.22 -0.85
CA GLN A 66 -14.73 1.79 -0.79
C GLN A 66 -13.48 0.95 -0.49
N TYR A 67 -12.28 1.43 -0.84
CA TYR A 67 -11.00 0.76 -0.56
C TYR A 67 -10.52 1.00 0.88
N ASN A 68 -11.13 1.93 1.61
CA ASN A 68 -10.81 2.24 2.99
C ASN A 68 -11.65 1.40 3.95
N GLY A 69 -11.44 0.08 3.91
CA GLY A 69 -12.31 -0.91 4.55
C GLY A 69 -12.70 -0.64 6.01
N GLY A 70 -13.82 -1.24 6.41
CA GLY A 70 -14.57 -0.91 7.62
C GLY A 70 -15.75 0.02 7.32
N ASN A 71 -16.41 0.56 8.37
CA ASN A 71 -17.54 1.50 8.23
C ASN A 71 -17.11 2.95 7.92
N ARG A 72 -15.94 3.14 7.29
CA ARG A 72 -15.44 4.47 6.97
C ARG A 72 -16.11 4.95 5.68
N LYS A 73 -16.80 6.08 5.76
CA LYS A 73 -17.41 6.74 4.60
C LYS A 73 -16.43 7.60 3.80
N SER A 74 -15.22 7.79 4.33
CA SER A 74 -14.19 8.65 3.73
C SER A 74 -13.05 7.85 3.14
N SER A 75 -12.52 8.33 2.01
CA SER A 75 -11.27 7.82 1.45
C SER A 75 -10.07 8.19 2.33
N ARG A 76 -8.92 7.56 2.07
CA ARG A 76 -7.69 7.90 2.79
C ARG A 76 -7.21 9.31 2.41
N HIS A 77 -7.41 9.70 1.16
CA HIS A 77 -7.20 11.05 0.65
C HIS A 77 -8.04 12.07 1.45
N GLU A 78 -9.35 11.86 1.56
CA GLU A 78 -10.21 12.75 2.35
C GLU A 78 -9.78 12.86 3.82
N LEU A 79 -9.31 11.76 4.43
CA LEU A 79 -8.81 11.77 5.80
C LEU A 79 -7.55 12.63 5.96
N PHE A 80 -6.66 12.65 4.95
CA PHE A 80 -5.52 13.56 4.95
C PHE A 80 -5.95 15.02 4.71
N ARG A 81 -6.84 15.26 3.75
CA ARG A 81 -7.36 16.60 3.41
C ARG A 81 -8.08 17.30 4.56
N ARG A 82 -8.49 16.57 5.61
CA ARG A 82 -9.01 17.18 6.85
C ARG A 82 -7.96 18.00 7.61
N ASN A 83 -6.68 17.64 7.48
CA ASN A 83 -5.56 18.27 8.19
C ASN A 83 -4.55 18.95 7.24
N ALA A 84 -4.63 18.69 5.93
CA ALA A 84 -3.79 19.28 4.90
C ALA A 84 -4.61 20.21 3.99
N HIS A 85 -4.09 21.40 3.70
CA HIS A 85 -4.73 22.43 2.86
C HIS A 85 -4.52 22.20 1.37
N SER A 86 -3.51 21.43 0.97
CA SER A 86 -3.32 20.98 -0.42
C SER A 86 -2.94 19.48 -0.53
N ASP A 87 -2.85 18.97 -1.76
CA ASP A 87 -2.35 17.61 -2.01
C ASP A 87 -0.84 17.52 -1.76
N GLU A 88 -0.11 18.59 -2.05
CA GLU A 88 1.32 18.72 -1.74
C GLU A 88 1.58 18.61 -0.25
N GLU A 89 0.80 19.31 0.58
CA GLU A 89 0.89 19.18 2.04
C GLU A 89 0.54 17.75 2.51
N MET A 90 -0.40 17.08 1.84
CA MET A 90 -0.67 15.66 2.10
C MET A 90 0.54 14.79 1.76
N TYR A 91 1.21 15.02 0.63
CA TYR A 91 2.38 14.24 0.22
C TYR A 91 3.57 14.44 1.16
N GLU A 92 3.68 15.62 1.78
CA GLU A 92 4.68 15.93 2.81
C GLU A 92 4.37 15.32 4.18
N HIS A 93 3.15 14.78 4.39
CA HIS A 93 2.74 14.28 5.69
C HIS A 93 3.60 13.08 6.16
N PRO A 94 4.06 13.03 7.43
CA PRO A 94 4.92 11.94 7.95
C PRO A 94 4.31 10.53 7.94
N HIS A 95 3.05 10.40 7.56
CA HIS A 95 2.34 9.11 7.47
C HIS A 95 1.95 8.78 6.02
N PHE A 96 2.30 9.65 5.07
CA PHE A 96 2.02 9.45 3.66
C PHE A 96 2.96 8.40 3.03
N TRP A 97 4.20 8.30 3.53
CA TRP A 97 5.24 7.43 2.96
C TRP A 97 4.81 5.97 2.77
N LYS A 98 3.95 5.41 3.63
CA LYS A 98 3.47 4.03 3.49
C LYS A 98 2.59 3.82 2.27
N TYR A 99 1.89 4.87 1.81
CA TYR A 99 1.14 4.87 0.56
C TYR A 99 2.08 5.01 -0.63
N LEU A 100 3.05 5.93 -0.53
CA LEU A 100 4.11 6.09 -1.53
C LEU A 100 4.89 4.79 -1.76
N LEU A 101 5.27 4.07 -0.70
CA LEU A 101 5.90 2.75 -0.83
C LEU A 101 4.99 1.72 -1.46
N PHE A 102 3.68 1.73 -1.17
CA PHE A 102 2.75 0.84 -1.83
C PHE A 102 2.63 1.14 -3.32
N PHE A 103 2.59 2.42 -3.71
CA PHE A 103 2.58 2.83 -5.12
C PHE A 103 3.79 2.26 -5.87
N ILE A 104 4.97 2.36 -5.27
CA ILE A 104 6.24 1.93 -5.88
C ILE A 104 6.42 0.42 -5.84
N LEU A 105 6.26 -0.22 -4.67
CA LEU A 105 6.68 -1.61 -4.42
C LEU A 105 5.53 -2.62 -4.43
N GLY A 106 4.28 -2.15 -4.42
CA GLY A 106 3.12 -3.01 -4.20
C GLY A 106 3.00 -3.49 -2.76
N ALA A 107 2.25 -4.59 -2.57
CA ALA A 107 2.03 -5.17 -1.25
C ALA A 107 3.34 -5.58 -0.55
N LYS A 108 3.45 -5.28 0.75
CA LYS A 108 4.60 -5.62 1.57
C LYS A 108 4.49 -7.04 2.13
N LEU A 109 4.56 -8.03 1.24
CA LEU A 109 4.53 -9.46 1.56
C LEU A 109 5.79 -10.16 1.01
N PRO A 110 6.24 -11.28 1.60
CA PRO A 110 7.30 -12.10 1.03
C PRO A 110 6.98 -12.55 -0.40
N GLU A 111 7.98 -12.61 -1.28
CA GLU A 111 7.76 -12.97 -2.69
C GLU A 111 7.11 -14.34 -2.86
N ASN A 112 7.49 -15.33 -2.05
CA ASN A 112 6.85 -16.66 -2.09
C ASN A 112 5.35 -16.62 -1.73
N VAL A 113 4.92 -15.67 -0.89
CA VAL A 113 3.50 -15.45 -0.57
C VAL A 113 2.80 -14.77 -1.74
N LYS A 114 3.43 -13.75 -2.34
CA LYS A 114 2.90 -13.04 -3.51
C LYS A 114 2.72 -13.96 -4.70
N THR A 115 3.75 -14.71 -5.07
CA THR A 115 3.73 -15.66 -6.19
C THR A 115 2.59 -16.66 -6.03
N ARG A 116 2.52 -17.34 -4.87
CA ARG A 116 1.49 -18.37 -4.64
C ARG A 116 0.07 -17.80 -4.64
N PHE A 117 -0.11 -16.60 -4.12
CA PHE A 117 -1.41 -15.92 -4.17
C PHE A 117 -1.76 -15.53 -5.61
N ALA A 118 -0.82 -14.96 -6.36
CA ALA A 118 -1.01 -14.52 -7.73
C ALA A 118 -1.31 -15.69 -8.69
N GLU A 119 -0.64 -16.84 -8.51
CA GLU A 119 -0.93 -18.08 -9.24
C GLU A 119 -2.39 -18.49 -9.09
N LEU A 120 -2.89 -18.53 -7.85
CA LEU A 120 -4.29 -18.85 -7.61
C LEU A 120 -5.22 -17.73 -8.12
N ALA A 121 -4.86 -16.46 -7.97
CA ALA A 121 -5.70 -15.34 -8.43
C ALA A 121 -5.92 -15.38 -9.96
N ALA A 122 -4.90 -15.78 -10.71
CA ALA A 122 -4.93 -15.91 -12.17
C ALA A 122 -5.68 -17.15 -12.67
N ASP A 123 -5.95 -18.14 -11.80
CA ASP A 123 -6.70 -19.34 -12.18
C ASP A 123 -8.19 -19.02 -12.38
N THR A 124 -8.63 -19.04 -13.64
CA THR A 124 -10.04 -18.78 -14.01
C THR A 124 -11.00 -19.87 -13.57
N MET A 125 -10.50 -21.07 -13.26
CA MET A 125 -11.29 -22.24 -12.84
C MET A 125 -11.37 -22.40 -11.33
N ARG A 126 -10.79 -21.44 -10.57
CA ARG A 126 -10.75 -21.52 -9.11
C ARG A 126 -12.14 -21.49 -8.48
N ASP A 127 -12.31 -22.30 -7.44
CA ASP A 127 -13.52 -22.28 -6.63
C ASP A 127 -13.74 -20.92 -5.95
N HIS A 128 -15.00 -20.55 -5.74
CA HIS A 128 -15.34 -19.36 -4.97
C HIS A 128 -14.80 -19.48 -3.53
N GLY A 129 -14.16 -18.41 -3.03
CA GLY A 129 -13.55 -18.38 -1.69
C GLY A 129 -12.23 -19.14 -1.55
N SER A 130 -11.68 -19.69 -2.64
CA SER A 130 -10.35 -20.32 -2.65
C SER A 130 -9.23 -19.33 -2.27
N LEU A 131 -9.31 -18.09 -2.76
CA LEU A 131 -8.39 -17.00 -2.39
C LEU A 131 -8.45 -16.69 -0.89
N ASP A 132 -9.64 -16.63 -0.30
CA ASP A 132 -9.83 -16.34 1.13
C ASP A 132 -9.15 -17.39 2.00
N LYS A 133 -9.33 -18.67 1.64
CA LYS A 133 -8.71 -19.81 2.31
C LYS A 133 -7.19 -19.76 2.19
N LEU A 134 -6.67 -19.52 0.99
CA LEU A 134 -5.24 -19.43 0.75
C LEU A 134 -4.61 -18.26 1.51
N ALA A 135 -5.20 -17.06 1.42
CA ALA A 135 -4.71 -15.87 2.13
C ALA A 135 -4.66 -16.10 3.64
N ARG A 136 -5.72 -16.68 4.22
CA ARG A 136 -5.77 -17.05 5.64
C ARG A 136 -4.70 -18.08 6.02
N GLN A 137 -4.43 -19.04 5.16
CA GLN A 137 -3.36 -20.02 5.40
C GLN A 137 -1.98 -19.34 5.36
N LEU A 138 -1.70 -18.55 4.33
CA LEU A 138 -0.43 -17.85 4.15
C LEU A 138 -0.17 -16.82 5.24
N SER A 139 -1.21 -16.17 5.76
CA SER A 139 -1.07 -15.14 6.80
C SER A 139 -0.61 -15.68 8.16
N ARG A 140 -0.85 -16.96 8.44
CA ARG A 140 -0.46 -17.59 9.73
C ARG A 140 1.04 -17.73 9.91
N SER A 141 1.79 -17.89 8.82
CA SER A 141 3.25 -18.01 8.87
C SER A 141 3.99 -16.67 8.90
N LEU A 142 3.26 -15.56 8.77
CA LEU A 142 3.84 -14.22 8.75
C LEU A 142 3.96 -13.65 10.18
N PRO A 143 5.00 -12.87 10.50
CA PRO A 143 5.25 -12.38 11.86
C PRO A 143 4.36 -11.20 12.31
N GLU A 144 3.74 -10.48 11.38
CA GLU A 144 2.96 -9.26 11.68
C GLU A 144 1.64 -9.54 12.42
N ASP A 145 0.94 -8.50 12.87
CA ASP A 145 -0.43 -8.65 13.38
C ASP A 145 -1.44 -8.85 12.24
N ASN A 146 -2.63 -9.36 12.57
CA ASN A 146 -3.66 -9.66 11.58
C ASN A 146 -4.18 -8.45 10.83
N ALA A 147 -4.22 -7.27 11.46
CA ALA A 147 -4.70 -6.07 10.78
C ALA A 147 -3.69 -5.62 9.71
N THR A 148 -2.40 -5.62 10.05
CA THR A 148 -1.33 -5.36 9.10
C THR A 148 -1.34 -6.37 7.94
N LYS A 149 -1.38 -7.67 8.25
CA LYS A 149 -1.48 -8.73 7.22
C LYS A 149 -2.70 -8.53 6.33
N ALA A 150 -3.86 -8.27 6.91
CA ALA A 150 -5.10 -8.11 6.16
C ALA A 150 -5.03 -6.96 5.16
N GLU A 151 -4.39 -5.84 5.52
CA GLU A 151 -4.16 -4.74 4.55
C GLU A 151 -3.20 -5.12 3.43
N GLU A 152 -2.10 -5.81 3.75
CA GLU A 152 -1.14 -6.20 2.71
C GLU A 152 -1.70 -7.24 1.76
N PHE A 153 -2.52 -8.19 2.24
CA PHE A 153 -3.24 -9.12 1.37
C PHE A 153 -4.34 -8.42 0.54
N PHE A 154 -5.02 -7.41 1.08
CA PHE A 154 -5.97 -6.61 0.30
C PHE A 154 -5.26 -5.89 -0.86
N LYS A 155 -4.13 -5.23 -0.57
CA LYS A 155 -3.28 -4.58 -1.58
C LYS A 155 -2.83 -5.57 -2.65
N LEU A 156 -2.40 -6.78 -2.25
CA LEU A 156 -1.98 -7.82 -3.17
C LEU A 156 -3.13 -8.29 -4.07
N ALA A 157 -4.34 -8.41 -3.55
CA ALA A 157 -5.51 -8.74 -4.35
C ALA A 157 -5.78 -7.67 -5.43
N MET A 158 -5.62 -6.40 -5.08
CA MET A 158 -5.76 -5.30 -6.04
C MET A 158 -4.65 -5.32 -7.11
N ASP A 159 -3.41 -5.59 -6.72
CA ASP A 159 -2.30 -5.78 -7.66
C ASP A 159 -2.48 -7.04 -8.55
N CYS A 160 -3.33 -7.98 -8.16
CA CYS A 160 -3.68 -9.17 -8.95
C CYS A 160 -4.95 -9.00 -9.79
N ASP A 161 -5.49 -7.78 -9.90
CA ASP A 161 -6.72 -7.46 -10.63
C ASP A 161 -7.96 -8.21 -10.12
N CYS A 162 -7.97 -8.58 -8.83
CA CYS A 162 -9.15 -9.14 -8.19
C CYS A 162 -10.23 -8.06 -8.03
N THR A 163 -11.49 -8.48 -8.02
CA THR A 163 -12.60 -7.55 -7.73
C THR A 163 -12.51 -7.00 -6.31
N LEU A 164 -13.10 -5.82 -6.07
CA LEU A 164 -13.16 -5.23 -4.74
C LEU A 164 -13.80 -6.18 -3.71
N THR A 165 -14.86 -6.89 -4.10
CA THR A 165 -15.54 -7.89 -3.24
C THR A 165 -14.60 -9.01 -2.82
N GLU A 166 -13.81 -9.56 -3.77
CA GLU A 166 -12.82 -10.58 -3.46
C GLU A 166 -11.71 -10.06 -2.56
N GLY A 167 -11.18 -8.86 -2.85
CA GLY A 167 -10.21 -8.20 -1.98
C GLY A 167 -10.73 -8.05 -0.54
N MET A 168 -11.99 -7.62 -0.38
CA MET A 168 -12.62 -7.46 0.93
C MET A 168 -12.81 -8.80 1.66
N ASN A 169 -13.15 -9.85 0.93
CA ASN A 169 -13.28 -11.20 1.49
C ASN A 169 -11.92 -11.73 1.97
N VAL A 170 -10.87 -11.58 1.15
CA VAL A 170 -9.47 -11.89 1.51
C VAL A 170 -9.06 -11.14 2.79
N ARG A 171 -9.31 -9.82 2.83
CA ARG A 171 -9.01 -8.99 4.01
C ARG A 171 -9.72 -9.50 5.26
N ARG A 172 -11.02 -9.82 5.16
CA ARG A 172 -11.82 -10.35 6.28
C ARG A 172 -11.31 -11.72 6.73
N ALA A 173 -10.97 -12.59 5.79
CA ALA A 173 -10.45 -13.93 6.08
C ALA A 173 -9.14 -13.86 6.87
N VAL A 174 -8.20 -13.02 6.43
CA VAL A 174 -6.93 -12.78 7.13
C VAL A 174 -7.14 -12.13 8.50
N MET A 175 -8.03 -11.14 8.61
CA MET A 175 -8.35 -10.51 9.90
C MET A 175 -8.84 -11.53 10.95
N SER A 176 -9.59 -12.54 10.50
CA SER A 176 -10.14 -13.62 11.34
C SER A 176 -9.18 -14.81 11.55
N ALA A 177 -7.95 -14.75 11.02
CA ALA A 177 -6.96 -15.80 11.18
C ALA A 177 -6.51 -15.88 12.64
N ARG A 178 -6.93 -16.91 13.36
CA ARG A 178 -6.29 -17.28 14.63
C ARG A 178 -5.07 -18.14 14.34
#